data_AF-A0A367ZKK9-F1
#
_entry.id   AF-A0A367ZKK9-F1
#
_cell.length_a   1.000
_cell.length_b   1.000
_cell.length_c   1.000
_cell.angle_alpha   90.00
_cell.angle_beta   90.00
_cell.angle_gamma   90.00
#
_symmetry.space_group_name_H-M   'P 1'
#
loop_
_entity.id
_entity.type
_entity.pdbx_description
1 polymer ?
#
loop_
_entity_poly.entity_id
_entity_poly.type
_entity_poly.pdbx_seq_one_letter_code
_entity_poly.pdbx_strand_id
1 'polypeptide(L)'
;MFPLLLAILGALLFFWVLDPVLAGLRTAPTLPEIPRPQREDRWSLADKLRALAAPPPSPGTASTLDLTPGEANALLARWSPVPARGFALARASLLPRDNGAIILLQGSGFGMRSLSFALDIESEAPGAGVHRVRRILVNGLETSPATGGWTWRVVRHHFEAWLPRALGWTVDELNGGRLRAIFSPDRITLTGDFTGLPLIKEAMAATANRR
;
A
#
# COMPACT_ATOMS: atom_id res chain seq x y z
N MET A 1 15.46 51.43 -12.60
CA MET A 1 14.15 50.87 -13.02
C MET A 1 14.27 49.52 -13.73
N PHE A 2 15.17 49.36 -14.70
CA PHE A 2 15.36 48.10 -15.45
C PHE A 2 15.60 46.83 -14.60
N PRO A 3 16.46 46.83 -13.55
CA PRO A 3 16.71 45.60 -12.76
C PRO A 3 15.50 45.18 -11.90
N LEU A 4 14.72 46.15 -11.43
CA LEU A 4 13.48 45.88 -10.69
C LEU A 4 12.44 45.23 -11.60
N LEU A 5 12.31 45.71 -12.84
CA LEU A 5 11.37 45.15 -13.82
C LEU A 5 11.75 43.71 -14.19
N LEU A 6 13.05 43.43 -14.40
CA LEU A 6 13.57 42.08 -14.63
C LEU A 6 13.34 41.14 -13.44
N ALA A 7 13.54 41.63 -12.20
CA ALA A 7 13.28 40.84 -11.00
C ALA A 7 11.79 40.49 -10.86
N ILE A 8 10.89 41.45 -11.13
CA ILE A 8 9.44 41.22 -11.11
C ILE A 8 9.04 40.23 -12.22
N LEU A 9 9.57 40.39 -13.43
CA LEU A 9 9.29 39.48 -14.54
C LEU A 9 9.79 38.05 -14.26
N GLY A 10 10.99 37.94 -13.68
CA GLY A 10 11.56 36.66 -13.25
C GLY A 10 10.75 36.00 -12.15
N ALA A 11 10.28 36.76 -11.16
CA ALA A 11 9.41 36.26 -10.10
C ALA A 11 8.05 35.78 -10.63
N LEU A 12 7.45 36.53 -11.57
CA LEU A 12 6.20 36.15 -12.24
C LEU A 12 6.38 34.87 -13.06
N LEU A 13 7.46 34.77 -13.85
CA LEU A 13 7.77 33.56 -14.63
C LEU A 13 8.00 32.36 -13.70
N PHE A 14 8.74 32.55 -12.61
CA PHE A 14 8.96 31.52 -11.60
C PHE A 14 7.65 31.05 -10.98
N PHE A 15 6.77 31.98 -10.59
CA PHE A 15 5.46 31.65 -10.05
C PHE A 15 4.61 30.90 -11.08
N TRP A 16 4.62 31.31 -12.34
CA TRP A 16 3.85 30.67 -13.41
C TRP A 16 4.30 29.25 -13.72
N VAL A 17 5.60 28.97 -13.62
CA VAL A 17 6.16 27.62 -13.77
C VAL A 17 5.90 26.77 -12.52
N LEU A 18 5.94 27.37 -11.34
CA LEU A 18 5.80 26.65 -10.08
C LEU A 18 4.33 26.37 -9.70
N ASP A 19 3.40 27.22 -10.11
CA ASP A 19 1.97 27.11 -9.81
C ASP A 19 1.36 25.77 -10.25
N PRO A 20 1.54 25.24 -11.48
CA PRO A 20 0.98 23.93 -11.85
C PRO A 20 1.55 22.77 -11.02
N VAL A 21 2.83 22.85 -10.61
CA VAL A 21 3.46 21.85 -9.74
C VAL A 21 2.85 21.90 -8.33
N LEU A 22 2.67 23.11 -7.78
CA LEU A 22 2.03 23.31 -6.48
C LEU A 22 0.54 22.99 -6.53
N ALA A 23 -0.14 23.26 -7.64
CA ALA A 23 -1.53 22.93 -7.88
C ALA A 23 -1.70 21.41 -7.88
N GLY A 24 -0.84 20.66 -8.59
CA GLY A 24 -0.85 19.19 -8.58
C GLY A 24 -0.65 18.59 -7.19
N LEU A 25 0.16 19.22 -6.34
CA LEU A 25 0.30 18.82 -4.94
C LEU A 25 -0.95 19.15 -4.10
N ARG A 26 -1.60 20.29 -4.36
CA ARG A 26 -2.79 20.75 -3.63
C ARG A 26 -4.09 20.06 -4.06
N THR A 27 -4.18 19.62 -5.30
CA THR A 27 -5.35 18.89 -5.81
C THR A 27 -5.38 17.51 -5.20
N ALA A 28 -6.49 17.18 -4.53
CA ALA A 28 -6.70 15.82 -4.07
C ALA A 28 -6.67 14.89 -5.29
N PRO A 29 -5.86 13.82 -5.27
CA PRO A 29 -5.83 12.87 -6.37
C PRO A 29 -7.23 12.28 -6.56
N THR A 30 -7.70 12.23 -7.80
CA THR A 30 -8.87 11.45 -8.19
C THR A 30 -8.51 9.97 -8.06
N LEU A 31 -8.68 9.43 -6.86
CA LEU A 31 -8.47 8.03 -6.60
C LEU A 31 -9.70 7.25 -7.09
N PRO A 32 -9.51 6.06 -7.70
CA PRO A 32 -10.62 5.17 -8.01
C PRO A 32 -11.41 4.85 -6.74
N GLU A 33 -12.69 4.55 -6.89
CA GLU A 33 -13.54 4.20 -5.76
C GLU A 33 -12.99 2.93 -5.10
N ILE A 34 -12.57 3.06 -3.85
CA ILE A 34 -12.00 1.96 -3.07
C ILE A 34 -13.14 1.32 -2.29
N PRO A 35 -13.39 0.00 -2.48
CA PRO A 35 -14.43 -0.69 -1.73
C PRO A 35 -14.12 -0.60 -0.23
N ARG A 36 -15.06 0.00 0.52
CA ARG A 36 -14.93 0.07 1.98
C ARG A 36 -15.26 -1.30 2.57
N PRO A 37 -14.47 -1.77 3.56
CA PRO A 37 -14.72 -3.06 4.19
C PRO A 37 -16.04 -3.04 4.95
N GLN A 38 -16.97 -3.89 4.54
CA GLN A 38 -18.27 -4.08 5.18
C GLN A 38 -18.14 -4.96 6.43
N ARG A 39 -19.25 -5.15 7.15
CA ARG A 39 -19.26 -5.97 8.37
C ARG A 39 -19.01 -7.44 8.03
N GLU A 40 -19.62 -7.88 6.94
CA GLU A 40 -19.57 -9.23 6.39
C GLU A 40 -18.13 -9.59 5.97
N ASP A 41 -17.42 -8.66 5.34
CA ASP A 41 -16.00 -8.82 4.97
C ASP A 41 -15.12 -9.08 6.20
N ARG A 42 -15.36 -8.35 7.30
CA ARG A 42 -14.57 -8.50 8.54
C ARG A 42 -14.81 -9.84 9.21
N TRP A 43 -16.04 -10.33 9.17
CA TRP A 43 -16.39 -11.63 9.73
C TRP A 43 -15.81 -12.77 8.89
N SER A 44 -16.02 -12.73 7.57
CA SER A 44 -15.44 -13.71 6.66
C SER A 44 -13.91 -13.75 6.75
N LEU A 45 -13.26 -12.58 6.83
CA LEU A 45 -11.81 -12.49 7.07
C LEU A 45 -11.41 -13.15 8.41
N ALA A 46 -12.14 -12.89 9.50
CA ALA A 46 -11.82 -13.47 10.80
C ALA A 46 -11.89 -15.01 10.79
N ASP A 47 -12.88 -15.57 10.08
CA ASP A 47 -13.01 -17.03 9.93
C ASP A 47 -11.87 -17.62 9.09
N LYS A 48 -11.50 -16.96 7.99
CA LYS A 48 -10.34 -17.37 7.16
C LYS A 48 -9.03 -17.33 7.95
N LEU A 49 -8.79 -16.28 8.72
CA LEU A 49 -7.61 -16.17 9.58
C LEU A 49 -7.60 -17.22 10.69
N ARG A 50 -8.76 -17.57 11.26
CA ARG A 50 -8.87 -18.66 12.23
C ARG A 50 -8.57 -20.02 11.61
N ALA A 51 -9.03 -20.26 10.39
CA ALA A 51 -8.73 -21.49 9.65
C ALA A 51 -7.22 -21.64 9.40
N LEU A 52 -6.52 -20.53 9.11
CA LEU A 52 -5.06 -20.51 8.96
C LEU A 52 -4.29 -20.76 10.26
N ALA A 53 -4.88 -20.47 11.42
CA ALA A 53 -4.25 -20.71 12.71
C ALA A 53 -4.31 -22.20 13.13
N ALA A 54 -5.10 -23.02 12.44
CA ALA A 54 -5.10 -24.48 12.65
C ALA A 54 -3.81 -25.10 12.07
N PRO A 55 -3.31 -26.21 12.64
CA PRO A 55 -2.16 -26.91 12.08
C PRO A 55 -2.43 -27.29 10.62
N PRO A 56 -1.47 -27.09 9.70
CA PRO A 56 -1.66 -27.50 8.32
C PRO A 56 -1.87 -29.02 8.25
N PRO A 57 -2.71 -29.51 7.32
CA PRO A 57 -3.01 -30.94 7.20
C PRO A 57 -1.78 -31.78 6.86
N SER A 58 -0.76 -31.17 6.25
CA SER A 58 0.52 -31.81 5.95
C SER A 58 1.69 -30.87 6.22
N PRO A 59 2.78 -31.33 6.87
CA PRO A 59 3.99 -30.54 7.02
C PRO A 59 4.59 -30.23 5.64
N GLY A 60 4.88 -28.95 5.39
CA GLY A 60 5.48 -28.47 4.14
C GLY A 60 4.50 -27.90 3.10
N THR A 61 3.19 -27.99 3.30
CA THR A 61 2.21 -27.34 2.41
C THR A 61 2.07 -25.85 2.79
N ALA A 62 2.39 -24.96 1.85
CA ALA A 62 2.17 -23.52 2.03
C ALA A 62 0.67 -23.25 2.21
N SER A 63 0.34 -22.39 3.17
CA SER A 63 -1.06 -21.99 3.39
C SER A 63 -1.51 -21.01 2.31
N THR A 64 -2.79 -21.06 1.98
CA THR A 64 -3.40 -20.17 0.99
C THR A 64 -4.51 -19.35 1.65
N LEU A 65 -4.53 -18.05 1.37
CA LEU A 65 -5.53 -17.11 1.84
C LEU A 65 -6.17 -16.41 0.64
N ASP A 66 -7.39 -16.82 0.31
CA ASP A 66 -8.19 -16.21 -0.74
C ASP A 66 -9.06 -15.10 -0.16
N LEU A 67 -8.86 -13.87 -0.64
CA LEU A 67 -9.54 -12.67 -0.17
C LEU A 67 -10.33 -12.00 -1.30
N THR A 68 -11.52 -11.49 -0.99
CA THR A 68 -12.18 -10.48 -1.82
C THR A 68 -11.48 -9.13 -1.65
N PRO A 69 -11.71 -8.13 -2.53
CA PRO A 69 -11.18 -6.79 -2.34
C PRO A 69 -11.64 -6.16 -1.01
N GLY A 70 -12.88 -6.41 -0.58
CA GLY A 70 -13.41 -5.95 0.70
C GLY A 70 -12.67 -6.56 1.89
N GLU A 71 -12.43 -7.87 1.87
CA GLU A 71 -11.68 -8.58 2.92
C GLU A 71 -10.20 -8.17 2.96
N ALA A 72 -9.56 -7.96 1.81
CA ALA A 72 -8.19 -7.46 1.76
C ALA A 72 -8.10 -6.05 2.34
N ASN A 73 -9.05 -5.16 2.03
CA ASN A 73 -9.14 -3.84 2.65
C ASN A 73 -9.47 -3.91 4.14
N ALA A 74 -10.28 -4.88 4.58
CA ALA A 74 -10.55 -5.14 5.99
C ALA A 74 -9.26 -5.58 6.72
N LEU A 75 -8.44 -6.42 6.09
CA LEU A 75 -7.15 -6.85 6.61
C LEU A 75 -6.20 -5.66 6.78
N LEU A 76 -6.08 -4.81 5.75
CA LEU A 76 -5.24 -3.62 5.78
C LEU A 76 -5.71 -2.57 6.78
N ALA A 77 -7.02 -2.41 6.96
CA ALA A 77 -7.59 -1.44 7.90
C ALA A 77 -7.23 -1.72 9.37
N ARG A 78 -6.80 -2.94 9.70
CA ARG A 78 -6.31 -3.30 11.06
C ARG A 78 -4.92 -2.73 11.33
N TRP A 79 -4.21 -2.32 10.29
CA TRP A 79 -2.82 -1.87 10.36
C TRP A 79 -2.72 -0.41 9.92
N SER A 80 -3.00 0.50 10.86
CA SER A 80 -2.76 1.91 10.63
C SER A 80 -1.26 2.16 10.42
N PRO A 81 -0.88 2.90 9.35
CA PRO A 81 0.50 3.33 9.18
C PRO A 81 0.95 4.15 10.41
N VAL A 82 2.18 3.93 10.86
CA VAL A 82 2.73 4.71 11.98
C VAL A 82 3.11 6.10 11.45
N PRO A 83 2.71 7.19 12.13
CA PRO A 83 3.16 8.53 11.76
C PRO A 83 4.69 8.63 11.80
N ALA A 84 5.30 9.15 10.74
CA ALA A 84 6.75 9.27 10.64
C ALA A 84 7.14 10.47 9.77
N ARG A 85 8.28 11.10 10.08
CA ARG A 85 8.91 12.16 9.26
C ARG A 85 7.97 13.32 8.85
N GLY A 86 7.04 13.70 9.72
CA GLY A 86 6.06 14.78 9.45
C GLY A 86 4.85 14.35 8.63
N PHE A 87 4.65 13.04 8.45
CA PHE A 87 3.49 12.43 7.80
C PHE A 87 2.65 11.66 8.82
N ALA A 88 1.34 11.84 8.74
CA ALA A 88 0.32 11.12 9.50
C ALA A 88 -0.59 10.37 8.52
N LEU A 89 -0.05 9.29 7.95
CA LEU A 89 -0.82 8.36 7.12
C LEU A 89 -1.73 7.53 8.04
N ALA A 90 -3.04 7.54 7.77
CA ALA A 90 -4.05 6.98 8.66
C ALA A 90 -4.77 5.76 8.09
N ARG A 91 -4.77 5.61 6.76
CA ARG A 91 -5.54 4.56 6.07
C ARG A 91 -4.66 3.85 5.07
N ALA A 92 -4.81 2.53 5.02
CA ALA A 92 -4.23 1.69 3.99
C ALA A 92 -5.35 0.99 3.23
N SER A 93 -5.19 0.88 1.92
CA SER A 93 -6.15 0.23 1.03
C SER A 93 -5.45 -0.44 -0.12
N LEU A 94 -6.08 -1.48 -0.68
CA LEU A 94 -5.60 -2.22 -1.83
C LEU A 94 -6.68 -2.26 -2.90
N LEU A 95 -6.27 -1.92 -4.12
CA LEU A 95 -7.08 -1.95 -5.32
C LEU A 95 -6.50 -2.98 -6.29
N PRO A 96 -7.13 -4.15 -6.42
CA PRO A 96 -6.67 -5.16 -7.36
C PRO A 96 -6.96 -4.74 -8.81
N ARG A 97 -6.16 -5.27 -9.73
CA ARG A 97 -6.24 -5.07 -11.19
C ARG A 97 -6.02 -6.41 -11.89
N ASP A 98 -6.29 -6.46 -13.18
CA ASP A 98 -6.12 -7.67 -14.01
C ASP A 98 -4.70 -8.25 -13.98
N ASN A 99 -3.68 -7.39 -13.80
CA ASN A 99 -2.27 -7.79 -13.82
C ASN A 99 -1.48 -7.18 -12.65
N GLY A 100 -2.10 -7.06 -11.47
CA GLY A 100 -1.42 -6.51 -10.30
C GLY A 100 -2.34 -5.83 -9.30
N ALA A 101 -1.80 -4.91 -8.52
CA ALA A 101 -2.57 -4.16 -7.54
C ALA A 101 -1.93 -2.81 -7.23
N ILE A 102 -2.74 -1.86 -6.78
CA ILE A 102 -2.24 -0.64 -6.15
C ILE A 102 -2.48 -0.74 -4.65
N ILE A 103 -1.41 -0.54 -3.88
CA ILE A 103 -1.53 -0.30 -2.44
C ILE A 103 -1.47 1.20 -2.19
N LEU A 104 -2.47 1.75 -1.53
CA LEU A 104 -2.63 3.16 -1.22
C LEU A 104 -2.51 3.39 0.28
N LEU A 105 -1.65 4.32 0.68
CA LEU A 105 -1.59 4.88 2.03
C LEU A 105 -2.09 6.32 1.98
N GLN A 106 -3.12 6.65 2.75
CA GLN A 106 -3.75 7.97 2.76
C GLN A 106 -3.68 8.62 4.14
N GLY A 107 -3.52 9.94 4.18
CA GLY A 107 -3.59 10.72 5.41
C GLY A 107 -3.24 12.19 5.16
N SER A 108 -2.43 12.76 6.04
CA SER A 108 -1.97 14.15 5.96
C SER A 108 -0.47 14.27 6.26
N GLY A 109 0.13 15.41 5.97
CA GLY A 109 1.54 15.66 6.29
C GLY A 109 2.14 16.82 5.53
N PHE A 110 3.26 17.34 6.02
CA PHE A 110 4.04 18.40 5.35
C PHE A 110 3.21 19.63 4.92
N GLY A 111 2.29 20.09 5.78
CA GLY A 111 1.38 21.20 5.48
C GLY A 111 0.23 20.87 4.53
N MET A 112 0.13 19.62 4.07
CA MET A 112 -0.93 19.14 3.19
C MET A 112 -2.04 18.49 4.01
N ARG A 113 -3.29 18.91 3.75
CA ARG A 113 -4.48 18.33 4.40
C ARG A 113 -4.81 16.93 3.89
N SER A 114 -4.47 16.64 2.64
CA SER A 114 -4.69 15.35 1.98
C SER A 114 -3.42 14.91 1.27
N LEU A 115 -2.94 13.73 1.64
CA LEU A 115 -1.76 13.11 1.08
C LEU A 115 -2.06 11.64 0.81
N SER A 116 -1.70 11.14 -0.36
CA SER A 116 -1.75 9.73 -0.71
C SER A 116 -0.42 9.26 -1.29
N PHE A 117 0.10 8.17 -0.75
CA PHE A 117 1.18 7.40 -1.35
C PHE A 117 0.58 6.18 -2.02
N ALA A 118 0.95 5.92 -3.27
CA ALA A 118 0.54 4.72 -4.00
C ALA A 118 1.77 3.89 -4.36
N LEU A 119 1.67 2.58 -4.17
CA LEU A 119 2.60 1.59 -4.69
C LEU A 119 1.88 0.80 -5.78
N ASP A 120 2.26 1.03 -7.03
CA ASP A 120 1.71 0.32 -8.19
C ASP A 120 2.53 -0.95 -8.40
N ILE A 121 1.90 -2.10 -8.20
CA ILE A 121 2.49 -3.43 -8.29
C ILE A 121 1.96 -4.05 -9.57
N GLU A 122 2.87 -4.53 -10.42
CA GLU A 122 2.56 -5.21 -11.67
C GLU A 122 3.07 -6.64 -11.60
N SER A 123 2.27 -7.58 -12.08
CA SER A 123 2.66 -8.98 -12.21
C SER A 123 3.41 -9.18 -13.52
N GLU A 124 4.58 -9.82 -13.48
CA GLU A 124 5.38 -10.06 -14.70
C GLU A 124 4.70 -11.08 -15.64
N ALA A 125 3.99 -12.04 -15.06
CA ALA A 125 3.14 -12.97 -15.78
C ALA A 125 1.85 -13.23 -14.98
N PRO A 126 0.67 -13.18 -15.63
CA PRO A 126 -0.60 -13.45 -14.97
C PRO A 126 -0.58 -14.83 -14.31
N GLY A 127 -0.85 -14.89 -13.01
CA GLY A 127 -0.91 -16.14 -12.23
C GLY A 127 0.45 -16.75 -11.83
N ALA A 128 1.58 -16.21 -12.29
CA ALA A 128 2.91 -16.73 -11.92
C ALA A 128 3.34 -16.34 -10.49
N GLY A 129 2.66 -15.35 -9.89
CA GLY A 129 2.99 -14.85 -8.56
C GLY A 129 4.33 -14.11 -8.49
N VAL A 130 4.90 -13.70 -9.63
CA VAL A 130 6.06 -12.82 -9.68
C VAL A 130 5.57 -11.40 -9.89
N HIS A 131 5.91 -10.52 -8.95
CA HIS A 131 5.50 -9.13 -8.95
C HIS A 131 6.71 -8.22 -9.09
N ARG A 132 6.44 -6.99 -9.47
CA ARG A 132 7.41 -5.90 -9.48
C ARG A 132 6.70 -4.61 -9.11
N VAL A 133 7.37 -3.79 -8.31
CA VAL A 133 6.94 -2.40 -8.11
C VAL A 133 7.20 -1.63 -9.40
N ARG A 134 6.13 -1.30 -10.12
CA ARG A 134 6.17 -0.54 -11.36
C ARG A 134 6.52 0.91 -11.09
N ARG A 135 5.79 1.55 -10.16
CA ARG A 135 5.94 2.97 -9.84
C ARG A 135 5.41 3.30 -8.45
N ILE A 136 5.88 4.42 -7.91
CA ILE A 136 5.37 5.01 -6.68
C ILE A 136 4.75 6.36 -7.02
N LEU A 137 3.52 6.60 -6.56
CA LEU A 137 2.82 7.87 -6.77
C LEU A 137 2.71 8.65 -5.45
N VAL A 138 2.86 9.96 -5.52
CA VAL A 138 2.53 10.90 -4.43
C VAL A 138 1.47 11.86 -4.93
N ASN A 139 0.27 11.81 -4.36
CA ASN A 139 -0.89 12.56 -4.87
C ASN A 139 -1.12 12.40 -6.38
N GLY A 140 -0.85 11.21 -6.92
CA GLY A 140 -0.96 10.93 -8.35
C GLY A 140 0.25 11.37 -9.19
N LEU A 141 1.19 12.12 -8.62
CA LEU A 141 2.45 12.45 -9.29
C LEU A 141 3.38 11.25 -9.25
N GLU A 142 3.82 10.83 -10.43
CA GLU A 142 4.74 9.71 -10.57
C GLU A 142 6.13 10.08 -10.04
N THR A 143 6.63 9.25 -9.13
CA THR A 143 7.99 9.33 -8.62
C THR A 143 8.72 8.06 -9.02
N SER A 144 9.90 8.23 -9.59
CA SER A 144 10.80 7.12 -9.91
C SER A 144 12.12 7.27 -9.15
N PRO A 145 12.96 6.22 -9.06
CA PRO A 145 14.32 6.35 -8.55
C PRO A 145 15.13 7.41 -9.30
N ALA A 146 14.89 7.59 -10.61
CA ALA A 146 15.63 8.52 -11.46
C ALA A 146 15.12 9.98 -11.35
N THR A 147 13.82 10.18 -11.14
CA THR A 147 13.18 11.51 -11.16
C THR A 147 12.74 12.02 -9.79
N GLY A 148 12.56 11.13 -8.82
CA GLY A 148 11.94 11.40 -7.52
C GLY A 148 12.88 11.39 -6.32
N GLY A 149 14.20 11.36 -6.52
CA GLY A 149 15.27 11.32 -5.51
C GLY A 149 14.88 11.22 -4.02
N TRP A 150 14.46 12.34 -3.40
CA TRP A 150 14.05 12.36 -1.99
C TRP A 150 12.63 11.83 -1.74
N THR A 151 11.63 12.22 -2.54
CA THR A 151 10.23 11.76 -2.39
C THR A 151 10.13 10.25 -2.53
N TRP A 152 10.81 9.67 -3.52
CA TRP A 152 10.90 8.22 -3.70
C TRP A 152 11.40 7.53 -2.42
N ARG A 153 12.51 8.03 -1.84
CA ARG A 153 13.09 7.46 -0.60
C ARG A 153 12.15 7.57 0.59
N VAL A 154 11.43 8.68 0.73
CA VAL A 154 10.47 8.87 1.83
C VAL A 154 9.29 7.93 1.72
N VAL A 155 8.72 7.79 0.52
CA VAL A 155 7.57 6.92 0.30
C VAL A 155 7.97 5.46 0.42
N ARG A 156 9.07 5.06 -0.22
CA ARG A 156 9.65 3.73 -0.09
C ARG A 156 9.88 3.37 1.38
N HIS A 157 10.45 4.28 2.17
CA HIS A 157 10.65 4.06 3.59
C HIS A 157 9.35 3.82 4.37
N HIS A 158 8.26 4.53 4.06
CA HIS A 158 6.97 4.28 4.70
C HIS A 158 6.43 2.89 4.35
N PHE A 159 6.52 2.47 3.08
CA PHE A 159 6.13 1.12 2.68
C PHE A 159 7.02 0.05 3.31
N GLU A 160 8.34 0.25 3.37
CA GLU A 160 9.28 -0.68 4.02
C GLU A 160 9.04 -0.80 5.53
N ALA A 161 8.60 0.26 6.20
CA ALA A 161 8.26 0.22 7.62
C ALA A 161 6.88 -0.43 7.89
N TRP A 162 5.93 -0.23 6.98
CA TRP A 162 4.55 -0.65 7.17
C TRP A 162 4.24 -2.05 6.61
N LEU A 163 4.69 -2.40 5.40
CA LEU A 163 4.39 -3.67 4.73
C LEU A 163 4.78 -4.91 5.56
N PRO A 164 5.96 -4.96 6.21
CA PRO A 164 6.33 -6.14 7.01
C PRO A 164 5.41 -6.34 8.21
N ARG A 165 4.85 -5.25 8.75
CA ARG A 165 3.92 -5.30 9.89
C ARG A 165 2.52 -5.68 9.45
N ALA A 166 2.06 -5.11 8.34
CA ALA A 166 0.69 -5.29 7.86
C ALA A 166 0.48 -6.64 7.17
N LEU A 167 1.42 -7.03 6.32
CA LEU A 167 1.29 -8.19 5.44
C LEU A 167 2.44 -9.19 5.59
N GLY A 168 3.47 -8.88 6.38
CA GLY A 168 4.68 -9.72 6.46
C GLY A 168 5.57 -9.61 5.23
N TRP A 169 5.38 -8.59 4.39
CA TRP A 169 6.05 -8.45 3.10
C TRP A 169 7.12 -7.38 3.16
N THR A 170 8.22 -7.58 2.44
CA THR A 170 9.18 -6.53 2.13
C THR A 170 9.03 -6.06 0.68
N VAL A 171 9.44 -4.81 0.42
CA VAL A 171 9.46 -4.27 -0.94
C VAL A 171 10.39 -5.10 -1.85
N ASP A 172 11.46 -5.65 -1.29
CA ASP A 172 12.40 -6.48 -2.05
C ASP A 172 11.81 -7.88 -2.35
N GLU A 173 11.03 -8.47 -1.44
CA GLU A 173 10.28 -9.72 -1.72
C GLU A 173 9.20 -9.53 -2.78
N LEU A 174 8.56 -8.35 -2.80
CA LEU A 174 7.63 -7.98 -3.86
C LEU A 174 8.34 -7.95 -5.22
N ASN A 175 9.59 -7.47 -5.30
CA ASN A 175 10.37 -7.43 -6.54
C ASN A 175 11.08 -8.75 -6.89
N GLY A 176 11.34 -9.60 -5.89
CA GLY A 176 12.13 -10.82 -6.04
C GLY A 176 11.31 -12.07 -6.34
N GLY A 177 10.00 -11.94 -6.56
CA GLY A 177 9.11 -13.07 -6.89
C GLY A 177 8.95 -14.12 -5.77
N ARG A 178 9.42 -13.84 -4.55
CA ARG A 178 9.24 -14.74 -3.40
C ARG A 178 7.81 -14.72 -2.87
N LEU A 179 7.08 -13.66 -3.23
CA LEU A 179 5.72 -13.44 -2.79
C LEU A 179 4.71 -14.03 -3.76
N ARG A 180 4.15 -15.20 -3.44
CA ARG A 180 3.09 -15.82 -4.25
C ARG A 180 1.74 -15.17 -3.97
N ALA A 181 1.59 -13.89 -4.31
CA ALA A 181 0.27 -13.27 -4.43
C ALA A 181 -0.24 -13.47 -5.86
N ILE A 182 -1.53 -13.67 -6.05
CA ILE A 182 -2.18 -13.59 -7.35
C ILE A 182 -3.25 -12.53 -7.19
N PHE A 183 -3.14 -11.47 -7.99
CA PHE A 183 -4.11 -10.39 -8.01
C PHE A 183 -5.04 -10.60 -9.20
N SER A 184 -6.33 -10.54 -8.93
CA SER A 184 -7.39 -10.46 -9.92
C SER A 184 -8.45 -9.48 -9.40
N PRO A 185 -9.25 -8.84 -10.27
CA PRO A 185 -10.18 -7.78 -9.85
C PRO A 185 -11.11 -8.19 -8.69
N ASP A 186 -11.52 -9.45 -8.69
CA ASP A 186 -12.50 -9.98 -7.72
C ASP A 186 -11.86 -10.81 -6.60
N ARG A 187 -10.58 -11.20 -6.74
CA ARG A 187 -9.92 -12.09 -5.79
C ARG A 187 -8.43 -11.81 -5.67
N ILE A 188 -7.95 -11.87 -4.44
CA ILE A 188 -6.55 -11.76 -4.08
C ILE A 188 -6.18 -13.05 -3.36
N THR A 189 -5.37 -13.87 -4.00
CA THR A 189 -4.90 -15.13 -3.43
C THR A 189 -3.49 -14.92 -2.92
N LEU A 190 -3.30 -15.03 -1.61
CA LEU A 190 -1.99 -14.99 -0.99
C LEU A 190 -1.57 -16.42 -0.68
N THR A 191 -0.36 -16.82 -1.07
CA THR A 191 0.22 -18.12 -0.72
C THR A 191 1.52 -17.92 0.01
N GLY A 192 1.68 -18.53 1.18
CA GLY A 192 2.91 -18.44 1.94
C GLY A 192 2.80 -18.98 3.36
N ASP A 193 3.85 -18.73 4.13
CA ASP A 193 3.83 -18.94 5.57
C ASP A 193 3.26 -17.67 6.25
N PHE A 194 2.07 -17.81 6.81
CA PHE A 194 1.40 -16.72 7.51
C PHE A 194 1.61 -16.75 9.03
N THR A 195 2.36 -17.71 9.57
CA THR A 195 2.61 -17.82 11.03
C THR A 195 3.32 -16.59 11.61
N GLY A 196 4.06 -15.86 10.77
CA GLY A 196 4.69 -14.59 11.11
C GLY A 196 3.72 -13.42 11.23
N LEU A 197 2.51 -13.51 10.66
CA LEU A 197 1.52 -12.45 10.73
C LEU A 197 1.09 -12.24 12.19
N PRO A 198 1.18 -11.01 12.72
CA PRO A 198 0.79 -10.77 14.12
C PRO A 198 -0.64 -11.20 14.43
N LEU A 199 -1.54 -11.15 13.43
CA LEU A 199 -2.94 -11.56 13.57
C LEU A 199 -3.11 -13.07 13.80
N ILE A 200 -2.25 -13.90 13.20
CA ILE A 200 -2.26 -15.34 13.45
C ILE A 200 -1.68 -15.61 14.82
N LYS A 201 -0.65 -14.86 15.26
CA LYS A 201 -0.14 -14.94 16.63
C LYS A 201 -1.22 -14.59 17.67
N GLU A 202 -2.00 -13.53 17.44
CA GLU A 202 -3.14 -13.16 18.28
C GLU A 202 -4.23 -14.24 18.30
N ALA A 203 -4.61 -14.78 17.14
CA ALA A 203 -5.61 -15.84 17.03
C ALA A 203 -5.15 -17.15 17.71
N MET A 204 -3.87 -17.50 17.55
CA MET A 204 -3.26 -18.66 18.23
C MET A 204 -3.20 -18.45 19.74
N ALA A 205 -2.81 -17.26 20.22
CA ALA A 205 -2.79 -16.94 21.65
C ALA A 205 -4.19 -16.99 22.27
N ALA A 206 -5.20 -16.47 21.58
CA ALA A 206 -6.60 -16.55 22.02
C ALA A 206 -7.13 -18.00 22.07
N THR A 207 -6.62 -18.87 21.20
CA THR A 207 -6.97 -20.30 21.17
C THR A 207 -6.27 -21.08 22.29
N ALA A 208 -5.03 -20.73 22.62
CA ALA A 208 -4.26 -21.35 23.70
C ALA A 208 -4.86 -21.11 25.09
N ASN A 209 -5.40 -19.91 25.36
CA ASN A 209 -6.04 -19.57 26.64
C ASN A 209 -7.43 -20.19 26.87
N ARG A 210 -7.97 -20.95 25.91
CA ARG A 210 -9.26 -21.65 26.04
C ARG A 210 -9.12 -23.14 26.40
N ARG A 211 -7.90 -23.63 26.56
CA ARG A 211 -7.59 -24.99 27.03
C ARG A 211 -7.15 -24.94 28.49
#